data_AF-A0A2V9K8K6-F1
#
_entry.id   AF-A0A2V9K8K6-F1
#
_cell.length_a   1.000
_cell.length_b   1.000
_cell.length_c   1.000
_cell.angle_alpha   90.00
_cell.angle_beta   90.00
_cell.angle_gamma   90.00
#
_symmetry.space_group_name_H-M   'P 1'
#
loop_
_entity.id
_entity.type
_entity.pdbx_description
1 polymer ?
#
loop_
_entity_poly.entity_id
_entity_poly.type
_entity_poly.pdbx_seq_one_letter_code
_entity_poly.pdbx_strand_id
1 'polypeptide(L)' 'IYLYGSGMGNADVHDHVNLPILVAGGGAVKGGRHIKYAEAKPLANVHLTLLDKVGVHLDSFADSQGKVKELLDPIPL' A
#
# COMPACT_ATOMS: atom_id res chain seq x y z
N ILE A 1 -11.00 0.48 -6.89
CA ILE A 1 -9.99 -0.10 -5.97
C ILE A 1 -10.26 0.48 -4.61
N TYR A 2 -10.18 -0.33 -3.56
CA TYR A 2 -10.46 0.05 -2.19
C TYR A 2 -9.21 -0.19 -1.34
N LEU A 3 -8.92 0.77 -0.46
CA LEU A 3 -7.99 0.62 0.65
C LEU A 3 -8.81 0.69 1.93
N TYR A 4 -8.60 -0.26 2.83
CA TYR A 4 -9.24 -0.32 4.14
C TYR A 4 -8.19 -0.66 5.19
N GLY A 5 -8.20 0.03 6.32
CA GLY A 5 -7.20 -0.18 7.37
C GLY A 5 -7.08 0.99 8.32
N SER A 6 -5.97 0.99 9.07
CA SER A 6 -5.63 2.04 10.04
C SER A 6 -4.28 2.66 9.72
N GLY A 7 -4.14 3.95 10.01
CA GLY A 7 -2.84 4.64 10.05
C GLY A 7 -2.02 4.33 11.31
N MET A 8 -2.57 3.56 12.25
CA MET A 8 -1.92 3.17 13.50
C MET A 8 -1.82 1.64 13.63
N GLY A 9 -0.65 1.14 14.05
CA GLY A 9 -0.42 -0.27 14.34
C GLY A 9 -0.77 -0.61 15.79
N ASN A 10 -0.25 0.19 16.72
CA ASN A 10 -0.62 0.20 18.12
C ASN A 10 -1.23 1.56 18.50
N ALA A 11 -2.53 1.55 18.77
CA ALA A 11 -3.28 2.75 19.10
C ALA A 11 -2.92 3.34 20.48
N ASP A 12 -2.48 2.52 21.43
CA ASP A 12 -2.18 2.98 22.81
C ASP A 12 -1.01 3.97 22.84
N VAL A 13 -0.02 3.76 21.95
CA VAL A 13 1.18 4.61 21.85
C VAL A 13 1.19 5.45 20.57
N HIS A 14 0.10 5.45 19.81
CA HIS A 14 -0.03 6.17 18.54
C HIS A 14 1.12 5.87 17.56
N ASP A 15 1.54 4.60 17.44
CA ASP A 15 2.60 4.25 16.50
C ASP A 15 2.07 4.06 15.08
N HIS A 16 2.95 4.30 14.11
CA HIS A 16 2.65 4.19 12.68
C HIS A 16 3.40 3.01 12.04
N VAL A 17 3.65 1.94 12.83
CA VAL A 17 4.45 0.78 12.43
C VAL A 17 3.58 -0.46 12.31
N ASN A 18 3.88 -1.37 11.38
CA ASN A 18 3.16 -2.63 11.19
C ASN A 18 1.62 -2.45 11.02
N LEU A 19 1.27 -1.53 10.13
CA LEU A 19 -0.11 -1.07 9.94
C LEU A 19 -1.04 -2.17 9.41
N PRO A 20 -2.28 -2.27 9.91
CA PRO A 20 -3.26 -3.21 9.38
C PRO A 20 -3.89 -2.63 8.10
N ILE A 21 -3.42 -3.07 6.93
CA ILE A 21 -3.85 -2.55 5.63
C ILE A 21 -4.36 -3.68 4.72
N LEU A 22 -5.56 -3.48 4.17
CA LEU A 22 -6.17 -4.31 3.14
C LEU A 22 -6.34 -3.49 1.86
N VAL A 23 -5.98 -4.08 0.72
CA VAL A 23 -6.25 -3.52 -0.61
C VAL A 23 -7.06 -4.51 -1.43
N ALA A 24 -8.17 -4.05 -2.01
CA ALA A 24 -9.08 -4.88 -2.81
C ALA A 24 -9.49 -4.17 -4.11
N GLY A 25 -9.64 -4.92 -5.20
CA GLY A 25 -10.00 -4.34 -6.50
C GLY A 25 -9.95 -5.38 -7.60
N GLY A 26 -11.11 -5.89 -7.99
CA GLY A 26 -11.27 -6.95 -8.98
C GLY A 26 -10.46 -6.67 -10.25
N GLY A 27 -9.49 -7.53 -10.56
CA GLY A 27 -8.59 -7.44 -11.72
C GLY A 27 -7.54 -6.32 -11.68
N ALA A 28 -7.74 -5.28 -10.86
CA ALA A 28 -6.85 -4.12 -10.79
C ALA A 28 -5.74 -4.26 -9.75
N VAL A 29 -5.94 -5.12 -8.74
CA VAL A 29 -4.93 -5.53 -7.76
C VAL A 29 -4.90 -7.04 -7.66
N LYS A 30 -3.71 -7.58 -7.45
CA LYS A 30 -3.53 -9.02 -7.28
C LYS A 30 -3.73 -9.41 -5.82
N GLY A 31 -4.92 -9.92 -5.51
CA GLY A 31 -5.33 -10.40 -4.18
C GLY A 31 -4.73 -11.76 -3.79
N GLY A 32 -5.21 -12.31 -2.67
CA GLY A 32 -4.83 -13.64 -2.17
C GLY A 32 -3.41 -13.73 -1.61
N ARG A 33 -2.83 -12.61 -1.16
CA ARG A 33 -1.45 -12.51 -0.68
C ARG A 33 -1.36 -11.62 0.55
N HIS A 34 -0.38 -11.90 1.40
CA HIS A 34 0.07 -10.99 2.45
C HIS A 34 1.48 -10.52 2.09
N ILE A 35 1.62 -9.23 1.80
CA ILE A 35 2.92 -8.61 1.48
C ILE A 35 3.50 -8.08 2.79
N LYS A 36 4.61 -8.68 3.24
CA LYS A 36 5.36 -8.25 4.41
C LYS A 36 6.75 -7.81 3.98
N TYR A 37 7.14 -6.59 4.38
CA TYR A 37 8.48 -6.09 4.18
C TYR A 37 9.41 -6.50 5.34
N ALA A 38 10.68 -6.73 5.02
CA ALA A 38 11.72 -6.96 6.03
C ALA A 38 11.98 -5.69 6.86
N GLU A 39 12.00 -4.54 6.19
CA GLU A 39 12.14 -3.22 6.80
C GLU A 39 10.84 -2.44 6.63
N ALA A 40 10.51 -1.59 7.61
CA ALA A 40 9.32 -0.76 7.56
C ALA A 40 9.35 0.17 6.34
N LYS A 41 8.23 0.26 5.64
CA LYS A 41 8.05 1.18 4.50
C LYS A 41 6.92 2.17 4.79
N PRO A 42 7.04 3.43 4.35
CA PRO A 42 5.96 4.40 4.47
C PRO A 42 4.66 3.92 3.82
N LEU A 43 3.54 4.09 4.52
CA LEU A 43 2.21 3.80 3.97
C LEU A 43 1.92 4.65 2.73
N ALA A 44 2.52 5.85 2.65
CA ALA A 44 2.43 6.74 1.51
C ALA A 44 2.84 6.09 0.17
N ASN A 45 3.70 5.07 0.19
CA ASN A 45 4.04 4.29 -1.00
C ASN A 45 2.81 3.58 -1.59
N VAL A 46 1.93 3.04 -0.73
CA VAL A 46 0.66 2.43 -1.16
C VAL A 46 -0.27 3.50 -1.72
N HIS A 47 -0.42 4.64 -1.04
CA HIS A 47 -1.25 5.74 -1.52
C HIS A 47 -0.82 6.24 -2.91
N LEU A 48 0.48 6.51 -3.10
CA LEU A 48 1.03 6.94 -4.40
C LEU A 48 0.75 5.91 -5.50
N THR A 49 0.86 4.62 -5.18
CA THR A 49 0.57 3.53 -6.12
C THR A 49 -0.90 3.48 -6.51
N LEU A 50 -1.80 3.65 -5.54
CA LEU A 50 -3.24 3.59 -5.77
C LEU A 50 -3.75 4.81 -6.52
N LEU A 51 -3.24 6.02 -6.21
CA LEU A 51 -3.53 7.26 -6.94
C LEU A 51 -3.15 7.10 -8.42
N ASP A 52 -1.94 6.64 -8.69
CA ASP A 52 -1.46 6.41 -10.05
C ASP A 52 -2.32 5.38 -10.79
N LYS A 53 -2.72 4.30 -10.09
CA LYS A 53 -3.56 3.24 -10.66
C LYS A 53 -4.97 3.72 -11.05
N VAL A 54 -5.49 4.77 -10.39
CA VAL A 54 -6.80 5.35 -10.71
C VAL A 54 -6.70 6.59 -11.62
N GLY A 55 -5.52 6.88 -12.18
CA GLY A 55 -5.30 7.96 -13.15
C GLY A 55 -4.91 9.31 -12.55
N VAL A 56 -4.60 9.37 -11.24
CA VAL A 56 -4.05 10.56 -10.58
C VAL A 56 -2.53 10.40 -10.52
N HIS A 57 -1.84 10.98 -11.50
CA HIS A 57 -0.39 10.88 -11.61
C HIS A 57 0.29 11.98 -10.80
N LEU A 58 1.07 11.57 -9.80
CA LEU A 58 1.90 12.43 -8.96
C LEU A 58 3.34 11.91 -8.96
N ASP A 59 4.30 12.83 -8.85
CA ASP A 59 5.72 12.47 -8.69
C ASP A 59 6.02 11.95 -7.27
N SER A 60 5.31 12.45 -6.26
CA SER A 60 5.44 12.05 -4.85
C SER A 60 4.13 12.28 -4.07
N PHE A 61 3.99 11.63 -2.92
CA PHE A 61 2.90 11.84 -1.97
C PHE A 61 3.42 11.69 -0.54
N ALA A 62 3.27 12.72 0.30
CA ALA A 62 3.75 12.73 1.69
C ALA A 62 5.22 12.25 1.80
N ASP A 63 5.49 11.26 2.65
CA ASP A 63 6.80 10.65 2.88
C ASP A 63 7.07 9.43 1.97
N SER A 64 6.38 9.33 0.82
CA SER A 64 6.59 8.24 -0.13
C SER A 64 8.04 8.22 -0.64
N GLN A 65 8.63 7.04 -0.67
CA GLN A 65 9.94 6.75 -1.26
C GLN A 65 9.83 6.00 -2.59
N GLY A 66 8.62 5.70 -3.05
CA GLY A 66 8.35 5.08 -4.35
C GLY A 66 7.01 4.36 -4.40
N LYS A 67 6.68 3.83 -5.58
CA LYS A 67 5.48 2.99 -5.79
C LYS A 67 5.74 1.54 -5.39
N VAL A 68 4.69 0.86 -4.93
CA VAL A 68 4.65 -0.55 -4.57
C VAL A 68 4.26 -1.38 -5.80
N LYS A 69 5.23 -1.83 -6.58
CA LYS A 69 4.98 -2.54 -7.85
C LYS A 69 4.36 -3.91 -7.62
N GLU A 70 4.83 -4.62 -6.60
CA GLU A 70 4.38 -5.95 -6.22
C GLU A 70 2.89 -6.01 -5.83
N LEU A 71 2.28 -4.87 -5.51
CA LEU A 71 0.83 -4.74 -5.27
C LEU A 71 0.03 -4.98 -6.57
N LEU A 72 0.62 -4.61 -7.71
CA LEU A 72 0.01 -4.65 -9.04
C LEU A 72 0.56 -5.77 -9.94
N ASP A 73 1.80 -6.22 -9.69
CA ASP A 73 2.49 -7.18 -10.56
C ASP A 73 1.78 -8.55 -10.65
N PRO A 74 1.77 -9.20 -11.83
CA PRO A 74 1.42 -10.61 -11.96
C PRO A 74 2.44 -11.50 -11.21
N ILE A 75 2.04 -12.69 -10.77
CA ILE A 75 3.03 -13.68 -10.27
C ILE A 75 3.57 -14.38 -11.52
N PRO A 76 4.89 -14.55 -11.67
CA PRO A 76 5.43 -15.43 -12.70
C PRO A 76 4.85 -16.84 -12.51
N LEU A 77 4.18 -17.37 -13.53
CA LEU A 77 3.77 -18.78 -13.55
C LEU A 77 5.00 -19.69 -13.44
#